data_AF-A0A7K0A2P0-F1
#
_entry.id   AF-A0A7K0A2P0-F1
#
_cell.length_a   1.000
_cell.length_b   1.000
_cell.length_c   1.000
_cell.angle_alpha   90.00
_cell.angle_beta   90.00
_cell.angle_gamma   90.00
#
_symmetry.space_group_name_H-M   'P 1'
#
loop_
_entity.id
_entity.type
_entity.pdbx_description
1 polymer ?
#
loop_
_entity_poly.entity_id
_entity_poly.type
_entity_poly.pdbx_seq_one_letter_code
_entity_poly.pdbx_strand_id
1 'polypeptide(L)'
;MAALAYLVPPLTGLWAFTCGTDARAKAHGFQSIVLGTLWPVGLYVGSWITPGATQAIGVLFAVAWLTLILSAALGSGLVATGLVRRIEGTEPTGER
;
A
#
# COMPACT_ATOMS: atom_id res chain seq x y z
N MET A 1 22.78 5.75 -0.90
CA MET A 1 22.10 4.59 -1.52
C MET A 1 20.85 4.10 -0.76
N ALA A 2 20.37 4.75 0.30
CA ALA A 2 19.13 4.36 1.00
C ALA A 2 17.84 4.77 0.26
N ALA A 3 17.88 5.87 -0.51
CA ALA A 3 16.71 6.40 -1.23
C ALA A 3 16.06 5.40 -2.19
N LEU A 4 16.86 4.53 -2.82
CA LEU A 4 16.36 3.52 -3.76
C LEU A 4 15.53 2.43 -3.07
N ALA A 5 15.80 2.13 -1.80
CA ALA A 5 15.04 1.13 -1.06
C ALA A 5 13.57 1.57 -0.88
N TYR A 6 13.30 2.87 -0.83
CA TYR A 6 11.94 3.41 -0.75
C TYR A 6 11.20 3.42 -2.09
N LEU A 7 11.90 3.23 -3.21
CA LEU A 7 11.26 3.14 -4.54
C LEU A 7 10.75 1.75 -4.86
N VAL A 8 11.32 0.69 -4.27
CA VAL A 8 10.92 -0.69 -4.57
C VAL A 8 9.45 -0.93 -4.21
N PRO A 9 8.96 -0.61 -2.99
CA PRO A 9 7.55 -0.84 -2.63
C PRO A 9 6.52 -0.14 -3.53
N PRO A 10 6.65 1.17 -3.87
CA PRO A 10 5.67 1.82 -4.72
C PRO A 10 5.74 1.35 -6.17
N LEU A 11 6.92 1.02 -6.70
CA LEU A 11 7.04 0.54 -8.08
C LEU A 11 6.49 -0.89 -8.26
N THR A 12 6.78 -1.79 -7.31
CA THR A 12 6.20 -3.14 -7.35
C THR A 12 4.69 -3.11 -7.10
N GLY A 13 4.23 -2.19 -6.25
CA GLY A 13 2.81 -1.91 -6.05
C GLY A 13 2.12 -1.40 -7.31
N LEU A 14 2.73 -0.45 -8.01
CA LEU A 14 2.24 0.08 -9.28
C LEU A 14 2.11 -1.03 -10.32
N TRP A 15 3.13 -1.86 -10.46
CA TRP A 15 3.08 -3.03 -11.34
C TRP A 15 1.94 -3.97 -10.99
N ALA A 16 1.79 -4.35 -9.72
CA ALA A 16 0.69 -5.22 -9.28
C ALA A 16 -0.69 -4.59 -9.50
N PHE A 17 -0.82 -3.26 -9.38
CA PHE A 17 -2.05 -2.53 -9.64
C PHE A 17 -2.41 -2.48 -11.12
N THR A 18 -1.45 -2.22 -12.00
CA THR A 18 -1.70 -2.06 -13.45
C THR A 18 -1.76 -3.39 -14.18
N CYS A 19 -0.94 -4.37 -13.77
CA CYS A 19 -0.80 -5.66 -14.46
C CYS A 19 -1.53 -6.80 -13.74
N GLY A 20 -2.06 -6.57 -12.54
CA GLY A 20 -2.85 -7.57 -11.81
C GLY A 20 -4.12 -7.96 -12.56
N THR A 21 -4.36 -9.26 -12.69
CA THR A 21 -5.53 -9.81 -13.39
C THR A 21 -6.77 -9.89 -12.50
N ASP A 22 -6.58 -9.97 -11.18
CA ASP A 22 -7.66 -10.04 -10.20
C ASP A 22 -7.73 -8.80 -9.30
N ALA A 23 -8.94 -8.49 -8.82
CA ALA A 23 -9.24 -7.37 -7.94
C ALA A 23 -8.36 -7.36 -6.66
N ARG A 24 -7.97 -8.53 -6.17
CA ARG A 24 -7.17 -8.68 -4.96
C ARG A 24 -5.71 -8.29 -5.21
N ALA A 25 -5.12 -8.73 -6.32
CA ALA A 25 -3.79 -8.31 -6.75
C ALA A 25 -3.73 -6.79 -6.93
N LYS A 26 -4.76 -6.20 -7.54
CA LYS A 26 -4.85 -4.75 -7.68
C LYS A 26 -4.94 -4.05 -6.32
N ALA A 27 -5.79 -4.53 -5.40
CA ALA A 27 -5.90 -3.93 -4.08
C ALA A 27 -4.59 -3.96 -3.29
N HIS A 28 -3.87 -5.10 -3.31
CA HIS A 28 -2.56 -5.21 -2.69
C HIS A 28 -1.52 -4.31 -3.37
N GLY A 29 -1.57 -4.19 -4.70
CA GLY A 29 -0.76 -3.24 -5.45
C GLY A 29 -0.98 -1.79 -4.99
N PHE A 30 -2.24 -1.36 -4.86
CA PHE A 30 -2.57 -0.02 -4.38
C PHE A 30 -2.10 0.23 -2.94
N GLN A 31 -2.28 -0.74 -2.03
CA GLN A 31 -1.77 -0.67 -0.66
C GLN A 31 -0.24 -0.51 -0.63
N SER A 32 0.47 -1.21 -1.52
CA SER A 32 1.91 -1.12 -1.66
C SER A 32 2.38 0.25 -2.17
N ILE A 33 1.63 0.87 -3.10
CA ILE A 33 1.88 2.25 -3.56
C ILE A 33 1.72 3.24 -2.40
N VAL A 34 0.58 3.18 -1.72
CA VAL A 34 0.24 4.12 -0.64
C VAL A 34 1.24 3.99 0.50
N LEU A 35 1.47 2.77 1.00
CA LEU A 35 2.38 2.56 2.13
C LEU A 35 3.83 2.87 1.73
N GLY A 36 4.25 2.45 0.53
CA GLY A 36 5.57 2.73 -0.02
C GLY A 36 5.89 4.21 -0.20
N THR A 37 4.86 5.02 -0.48
CA THR A 37 5.00 6.49 -0.62
C THR A 37 4.91 7.20 0.73
N LEU A 38 3.97 6.80 1.59
CA LEU A 38 3.76 7.45 2.88
C LEU A 38 4.90 7.19 3.86
N TRP A 39 5.60 6.05 3.74
CA TRP A 39 6.70 5.72 4.65
C TRP A 39 7.86 6.73 4.58
N PRO A 40 8.52 6.97 3.42
CA PRO A 40 9.60 7.95 3.35
C PRO A 40 9.14 9.37 3.71
N VAL A 41 7.92 9.75 3.32
CA VAL A 41 7.33 11.05 3.69
C VAL A 41 7.17 11.16 5.22
N GLY A 42 6.63 10.13 5.86
CA GLY A 42 6.46 10.07 7.30
C GLY A 42 7.79 10.14 8.05
N LEU A 43 8.82 9.41 7.60
CA LEU A 43 10.15 9.48 8.19
C LEU A 43 10.76 10.88 8.05
N TYR A 44 10.58 11.52 6.89
CA TYR A 44 11.06 12.87 6.66
C TYR A 44 10.38 13.89 7.58
N VAL A 45 9.05 13.86 7.66
CA VAL A 45 8.28 14.75 8.56
C VAL A 45 8.61 14.46 10.03
N GLY A 46 8.72 13.18 10.42
CA GLY A 46 9.08 12.78 11.78
C GLY A 46 10.45 13.31 12.21
N SER A 47 11.39 13.40 11.26
CA SER A 47 12.75 13.90 11.53
C SER A 47 12.78 15.37 11.94
N TRP A 48 11.76 16.16 11.57
CA TRP A 48 11.63 17.56 11.97
C TRP A 48 11.06 17.74 13.38
N ILE A 49 10.41 16.70 13.93
CA ILE A 49 9.73 16.77 15.23
C ILE A 49 10.70 16.31 16.32
N THR A 50 11.04 15.02 16.32
CA THR A 50 12.00 14.42 17.26
C THR A 50 12.60 13.13 16.68
N PRO A 51 13.76 12.69 17.18
CA PRO A 51 14.30 11.36 16.84
C PRO A 51 13.33 10.22 17.19
N GLY A 52 12.63 10.33 18.33
CA GLY A 52 11.66 9.34 18.78
C GLY A 52 10.45 9.22 17.85
N ALA A 53 9.97 10.33 17.29
CA ALA A 53 8.89 10.31 16.30
C ALA A 53 9.31 9.56 15.03
N THR A 54 10.52 9.81 14.53
CA THR A 54 11.07 9.08 13.37
C THR A 54 11.15 7.56 13.63
N GLN A 55 11.62 7.16 14.82
CA GLN A 55 11.69 5.74 15.21
C GLN A 55 10.29 5.12 15.30
N ALA A 56 9.35 5.79 15.95
CA ALA A 56 7.98 5.32 16.07
C ALA A 56 7.31 5.13 14.70
N ILE A 57 7.46 6.10 13.79
CA ILE A 57 6.97 6.00 12.40
C ILE A 57 7.62 4.80 11.69
N GLY A 58 8.93 4.64 11.81
CA GLY A 58 9.65 3.50 11.23
C GLY A 58 9.08 2.15 11.70
N VAL A 59 8.85 2.00 13.01
CA VAL A 59 8.29 0.77 13.59
C VAL A 59 6.85 0.54 13.14
N LEU A 60 6.00 1.56 13.17
CA LEU A 60 4.59 1.46 12.77
C LEU A 60 4.45 1.03 11.31
N PHE A 61 5.24 1.62 10.42
CA PHE A 61 5.24 1.24 9.01
C PHE A 61 5.81 -0.16 8.77
N ALA A 62 6.85 -0.56 9.49
CA ALA A 62 7.38 -1.91 9.42
C ALA A 62 6.34 -2.96 9.86
N VAL A 63 5.61 -2.70 10.95
CA VAL A 63 4.53 -3.56 11.42
C VAL A 63 3.41 -3.63 10.39
N ALA A 64 2.95 -2.49 9.87
CA ALA A 64 1.91 -2.45 8.83
C ALA A 64 2.32 -3.25 7.59
N TRP A 65 3.59 -3.15 7.18
CA TRP A 65 4.13 -3.91 6.06
C TRP A 65 4.12 -5.42 6.30
N LEU A 66 4.57 -5.85 7.47
CA LEU A 66 4.54 -7.27 7.86
C LEU A 66 3.11 -7.82 7.93
N THR A 67 2.16 -7.04 8.45
CA THR A 67 0.75 -7.43 8.46
C THR A 67 0.21 -7.62 7.05
N LEU A 68 0.53 -6.73 6.11
CA LEU A 68 0.12 -6.88 4.70
C LEU A 68 0.72 -8.13 4.05
N ILE A 69 2.00 -8.42 4.28
CA ILE A 69 2.65 -9.64 3.77
C ILE A 69 1.96 -10.90 4.34
N LEU A 70 1.71 -10.92 5.65
CA LEU A 70 1.04 -12.05 6.31
C LEU A 70 -0.40 -12.23 5.82
N SER A 71 -1.17 -11.15 5.69
CA SER A 71 -2.53 -11.18 5.13
C SER A 71 -2.55 -11.66 3.68
N ALA A 72 -1.57 -11.25 2.86
CA ALA A 72 -1.43 -11.75 1.50
C ALA A 72 -1.16 -13.25 1.48
N ALA A 73 -0.19 -13.71 2.29
CA ALA A 73 0.18 -15.13 2.41
C ALA A 73 -0.96 -16.00 2.95
N LEU A 74 -1.76 -15.50 3.90
CA LEU A 74 -2.86 -16.22 4.53
C LEU A 74 -4.15 -16.25 3.71
N GLY A 75 -4.21 -15.58 2.55
CA GLY A 75 -5.46 -15.51 1.80
C GLY A 75 -6.47 -14.49 2.35
N SER A 76 -6.23 -13.95 3.55
CA SER A 76 -7.14 -13.06 4.27
C SER A 76 -6.88 -11.60 3.89
N GLY A 77 -7.51 -11.14 2.80
CA GLY A 77 -7.46 -9.73 2.40
C GLY A 77 -8.17 -8.84 3.43
N LEU A 78 -7.42 -8.25 4.37
CA LEU A 78 -8.00 -7.58 5.54
C LEU A 78 -8.75 -6.24 5.25
N VAL A 79 -8.55 -5.63 4.08
CA VAL A 79 -9.07 -4.26 3.80
C VAL A 79 -9.57 -4.06 2.34
N ALA A 80 -9.40 -5.03 1.44
CA ALA A 80 -9.46 -4.80 0.00
C ALA A 80 -10.85 -4.90 -0.66
N THR A 81 -11.78 -5.63 -0.06
CA THR A 81 -13.03 -6.01 -0.76
C THR A 81 -14.02 -4.87 -0.93
N GLY A 82 -13.99 -3.85 -0.06
CA GLY A 82 -14.95 -2.74 -0.09
C GLY A 82 -14.62 -1.64 -1.10
N LEU A 83 -13.34 -1.24 -1.20
CA LEU A 83 -12.92 -0.10 -2.03
C LEU A 83 -12.83 -0.48 -3.51
N VAL A 84 -12.33 -1.68 -3.84
CA VAL A 84 -12.21 -2.15 -5.23
C VAL A 84 -13.56 -2.46 -5.85
N ARG A 85 -14.49 -3.05 -5.08
CA ARG A 85 -15.87 -3.27 -5.54
C ARG A 85 -16.60 -1.97 -5.86
N ARG A 86 -16.19 -0.84 -5.25
CA ARG A 86 -16.73 0.49 -5.54
C ARG A 86 -16.16 1.09 -6.83
N ILE A 87 -14.92 0.74 -7.18
CA ILE A 87 -14.26 1.13 -8.43
C ILE A 87 -14.78 0.27 -9.60
N GLU A 88 -15.04 -1.02 -9.36
CA GLU A 88 -15.61 -1.94 -10.35
C GLU A 88 -17.13 -1.80 -10.49
N GLY A 89 -17.83 -1.37 -9.43
CA GLY A 89 -19.28 -1.13 -9.44
C GLY A 89 -19.73 0.18 -10.08
N THR A 90 -18.80 0.97 -10.61
CA THR A 90 -19.07 2.18 -11.41
C THR A 90 -18.93 1.89 -12.92
N GLU A 91 -19.40 0.74 -13.39
CA GLU A 91 -19.84 0.66 -14.78
C GLU A 91 -21.16 1.45 -14.89
N PRO A 92 -21.29 2.38 -15.85
CA PRO A 92 -22.56 3.02 -16.10
C PRO A 92 -23.50 1.93 -16.59
N THR A 93 -24.56 1.65 -15.84
CA THR A 93 -25.76 0.96 -16.33
C THR A 93 -26.34 1.81 -17.46
N GLY A 94 -25.75 1.63 -18.65
CA GLY A 94 -26.31 2.07 -19.90
C GLY A 94 -27.53 1.21 -20.18
N GLU A 95 -28.69 1.77 -19.82
CA GLU A 95 -29.99 1.35 -20.32
C GLU A 95 -29.90 1.10 -21.83
N ARG A 96 -30.26 -0.12 -22.24
CA ARG A 96 -30.86 -0.41 -23.54
C ARG A 96 -31.88 -1.53 -23.37
#